data_AF-F3GJ75-F1
#
_entry.id   AF-F3GJ75-F1
#
_cell.length_a   1.000
_cell.length_b   1.000
_cell.length_c   1.000
_cell.angle_alpha   90.00
_cell.angle_beta   90.00
_cell.angle_gamma   90.00
#
_symmetry.space_group_name_H-M   'P 1'
#
loop_
_entity.id
_entity.type
_entity.pdbx_description
1 polymer ?
#
loop_
_entity_poly.entity_id
_entity_poly.type
_entity_poly.pdbx_seq_one_letter_code
_entity_poly.pdbx_strand_id
1 'polypeptide(L)'
;PVGTSVEVRDLFFNTPARRKFLKAEKTEFDHLQEVIKRMALARFDVAFHLRHNGKTVLSLHEAHDDTARARRVSAICGPGFLEQALPIEIERNGLHLWGWVGLPTFSRSQADLQYFFVNGRAVRDKLVAHAVRQAYRDVLFNGRHPTFVLFFEVDPAAVDVNVHPTKHEVRFRDGRMVHDFLYGTLYRALGDVRPENHLGGSVPVVAETRPSGPEAGEFGPQGEMRLANNVLEQPQGEPFSRPAAGGGAGSGYQYQYTPRPTAGVPVAEAQSAYREFFAPLPSAAPESLP
;
A
#
# COMPACT_ATOMS: atom_id res chain seq x y z
N PRO A 1 -37.78 13.03 -15.45
CA PRO A 1 -37.32 13.68 -14.20
C PRO A 1 -36.36 14.81 -14.54
N VAL A 2 -36.02 15.68 -13.57
CA VAL A 2 -35.02 16.75 -13.77
C VAL A 2 -33.63 16.13 -13.96
N GLY A 3 -32.91 16.58 -14.99
CA GLY A 3 -31.59 16.06 -15.35
C GLY A 3 -31.40 16.04 -16.86
N THR A 4 -30.28 15.47 -17.32
CA THR A 4 -29.95 15.35 -18.74
C THR A 4 -29.74 13.88 -19.10
N SER A 5 -30.38 13.43 -20.17
CA SER A 5 -30.14 12.12 -20.77
C SER A 5 -29.49 12.33 -22.13
N VAL A 6 -28.41 11.59 -22.39
CA VAL A 6 -27.70 11.62 -23.68
C VAL A 6 -27.69 10.20 -24.20
N GLU A 7 -28.23 10.00 -25.40
CA GLU A 7 -28.22 8.72 -26.09
C GLU A 7 -27.38 8.81 -27.36
N VAL A 8 -26.45 7.87 -27.52
CA VAL A 8 -25.58 7.78 -28.69
C VAL A 8 -25.79 6.40 -29.33
N ARG A 9 -26.28 6.40 -30.57
CA ARG A 9 -26.48 5.20 -31.39
C ARG A 9 -25.59 5.24 -32.63
N ASP A 10 -25.22 4.07 -33.13
CA ASP A 10 -24.46 3.89 -34.37
C ASP A 10 -23.18 4.74 -34.45
N LEU A 11 -22.34 4.66 -33.41
CA LEU A 11 -21.09 5.42 -33.33
C LEU A 11 -20.22 5.16 -34.57
N PHE A 12 -19.78 6.25 -35.22
CA PHE A 12 -18.98 6.24 -36.47
C PHE A 12 -19.70 5.75 -37.74
N PHE A 13 -21.04 5.69 -37.78
CA PHE A 13 -21.78 5.28 -38.99
C PHE A 13 -21.42 6.09 -40.25
N ASN A 14 -21.20 7.41 -40.10
CA ASN A 14 -20.85 8.34 -41.18
C ASN A 14 -19.34 8.51 -41.39
N THR A 15 -18.49 7.82 -40.61
CA THR A 15 -17.03 7.91 -40.71
C THR A 15 -16.43 6.50 -40.83
N PRO A 16 -16.50 5.86 -42.00
CA PRO A 16 -16.14 4.45 -42.17
C PRO A 16 -14.67 4.16 -41.87
N ALA A 17 -13.78 5.13 -42.13
CA ALA A 17 -12.37 5.02 -41.76
C ALA A 17 -12.17 4.88 -40.25
N ARG A 18 -12.89 5.67 -39.42
CA ARG A 18 -12.82 5.59 -37.95
C ARG A 18 -13.40 4.28 -37.43
N ARG A 19 -14.49 3.80 -38.02
CA ARG A 19 -15.13 2.53 -37.64
C ARG A 19 -14.18 1.33 -37.78
N LYS A 20 -13.26 1.36 -38.75
CA LYS A 20 -12.24 0.31 -38.92
C LYS A 20 -11.21 0.25 -37.78
N PHE A 21 -11.08 1.29 -36.96
CA PHE A 21 -10.18 1.30 -35.79
C PHE A 21 -10.82 0.70 -34.53
N LEU A 22 -12.13 0.44 -34.53
CA LEU A 22 -12.78 -0.23 -33.41
C LEU A 22 -12.18 -1.63 -33.24
N LYS A 23 -11.80 -1.95 -32.01
CA LYS A 23 -11.35 -3.29 -31.62
C LYS A 23 -12.57 -4.18 -31.34
N ALA A 24 -12.30 -5.38 -30.84
CA ALA A 24 -13.35 -6.27 -30.36
C ALA A 24 -14.19 -5.59 -29.26
N GLU A 25 -15.49 -5.89 -29.22
CA GLU A 25 -16.45 -5.29 -28.28
C GLU A 25 -15.97 -5.36 -26.83
N LYS A 26 -15.38 -6.49 -26.43
CA LYS A 26 -14.81 -6.67 -25.09
C LYS A 26 -13.72 -5.64 -24.79
N THR A 27 -12.79 -5.42 -25.72
CA THR A 27 -11.68 -4.47 -25.52
C THR A 27 -12.16 -3.03 -25.45
N GLU A 28 -13.14 -2.65 -26.28
CA GLU A 28 -13.73 -1.31 -26.20
C GLU A 28 -14.51 -1.12 -24.90
N PHE A 29 -15.24 -2.15 -24.47
CA PHE A 29 -15.92 -2.13 -23.18
C PHE A 29 -14.94 -2.01 -22.00
N ASP A 30 -13.82 -2.74 -22.03
CA ASP A 30 -12.77 -2.63 -21.01
C ASP A 30 -12.20 -1.21 -20.93
N HIS A 31 -12.00 -0.54 -22.08
CA HIS A 31 -11.60 0.87 -22.12
C HIS A 31 -12.66 1.80 -21.52
N LEU A 32 -13.95 1.59 -21.84
CA LEU A 32 -15.05 2.38 -21.27
C LEU A 32 -15.15 2.18 -19.75
N GLN A 33 -15.08 0.93 -19.29
CA GLN A 33 -15.10 0.58 -17.88
C GLN A 33 -13.96 1.28 -17.14
N GLU A 34 -12.76 1.30 -17.72
CA GLU A 34 -11.60 1.97 -17.15
C GLU A 34 -11.78 3.51 -17.06
N VAL A 35 -12.43 4.15 -18.04
CA VAL A 35 -12.79 5.57 -17.97
C VAL A 35 -13.76 5.83 -16.81
N ILE A 36 -14.80 5.01 -16.67
CA ILE A 36 -15.78 5.13 -15.58
C ILE A 36 -15.12 4.91 -14.22
N LYS A 37 -14.22 3.93 -14.09
CA LYS A 37 -13.46 3.70 -12.85
C LYS A 37 -12.66 4.94 -12.43
N ARG A 38 -11.97 5.59 -13.38
CA ARG A 38 -11.23 6.83 -13.10
C ARG A 38 -12.14 7.97 -12.65
N MET A 39 -13.30 8.14 -13.28
CA MET A 39 -14.28 9.15 -12.86
C MET A 39 -14.83 8.86 -11.47
N ALA A 40 -15.11 7.59 -11.17
CA ALA A 40 -15.64 7.17 -9.88
C ALA A 40 -14.65 7.33 -8.72
N LEU A 41 -13.35 7.15 -9.01
CA LEU A 41 -12.26 7.44 -8.07
C LEU A 41 -11.98 8.94 -7.94
N ALA A 42 -12.14 9.72 -9.00
CA ALA A 42 -11.94 11.17 -8.96
C ALA A 42 -13.00 11.90 -8.12
N ARG A 43 -14.24 11.37 -8.08
CA ARG A 43 -15.40 12.00 -7.44
C ARG A 43 -16.14 11.01 -6.54
N PHE A 44 -15.75 10.99 -5.27
CA PHE A 44 -16.38 10.16 -4.24
C PHE A 44 -17.81 10.61 -3.90
N ASP A 45 -18.12 11.89 -4.11
CA ASP A 45 -19.41 12.53 -3.87
C ASP A 45 -20.51 12.12 -4.87
N VAL A 46 -20.16 11.45 -5.97
CA VAL A 46 -21.10 11.08 -7.04
C VAL A 46 -21.28 9.56 -7.08
N ALA A 47 -22.52 9.08 -7.19
CA ALA A 47 -22.83 7.67 -7.41
C ALA A 47 -22.68 7.29 -8.90
N PHE A 48 -22.18 6.08 -9.16
CA PHE A 48 -21.95 5.58 -10.52
C PHE A 48 -22.60 4.21 -10.72
N HIS A 49 -23.36 4.06 -11.79
CA HIS A 49 -23.94 2.79 -12.22
C HIS A 49 -23.55 2.50 -13.67
N LEU A 50 -22.90 1.37 -13.91
CA LEU A 50 -22.52 0.90 -15.24
C LEU A 50 -23.24 -0.41 -15.53
N ARG A 51 -23.97 -0.45 -16.65
CA ARG A 51 -24.63 -1.64 -17.17
C ARG A 51 -24.13 -1.95 -18.56
N HIS A 52 -23.97 -3.24 -18.87
CA HIS A 52 -23.56 -3.72 -20.18
C HIS A 52 -24.40 -4.94 -20.55
N ASN A 53 -25.05 -4.91 -21.71
CA ASN A 53 -25.91 -5.98 -22.22
C ASN A 53 -26.92 -6.49 -21.17
N GLY A 54 -27.59 -5.55 -20.49
CA GLY A 54 -28.61 -5.82 -19.46
C GLY A 54 -28.05 -6.12 -18.07
N LYS A 55 -26.78 -6.53 -17.94
CA LYS A 55 -26.13 -6.89 -16.67
C LYS A 55 -25.50 -5.67 -16.01
N THR A 56 -25.61 -5.57 -14.69
CA THR A 56 -24.89 -4.56 -13.89
C THR A 56 -23.44 -4.99 -13.73
N VAL A 57 -22.53 -4.12 -14.17
CA VAL A 57 -21.07 -4.35 -14.10
C VAL A 57 -20.47 -3.63 -12.90
N LEU A 58 -20.94 -2.41 -12.63
CA LEU A 58 -20.44 -1.58 -11.53
C LEU A 58 -21.61 -0.82 -10.91
N SER A 59 -21.66 -0.79 -9.58
CA SER A 59 -22.63 -0.01 -8.82
C SER A 59 -21.94 0.56 -7.59
N LEU A 60 -21.72 1.87 -7.58
CA LEU A 60 -20.98 2.59 -6.55
C LEU A 60 -21.86 3.68 -5.97
N HIS A 61 -22.07 3.62 -4.66
CA HIS A 61 -22.78 4.65 -3.90
C HIS A 61 -21.83 5.76 -3.49
N GLU A 62 -22.34 6.99 -3.38
CA GLU A 62 -21.65 8.16 -2.81
C GLU A 62 -20.92 7.82 -1.50
N ALA A 63 -19.74 8.42 -1.33
CA ALA A 63 -18.79 8.10 -0.27
C ALA A 63 -18.26 9.39 0.37
N HIS A 64 -18.95 9.86 1.40
CA HIS A 64 -18.59 11.08 2.11
C HIS A 64 -17.52 10.83 3.18
N ASP A 65 -17.61 9.70 3.88
CA ASP A 65 -16.68 9.30 4.95
C ASP A 65 -15.46 8.54 4.42
N ASP A 66 -14.35 8.59 5.15
CA ASP A 66 -13.11 7.89 4.76
C ASP A 66 -13.28 6.37 4.65
N THR A 67 -14.11 5.78 5.51
CA THR A 67 -14.46 4.37 5.44
C THR A 67 -15.24 4.04 4.16
N ALA A 68 -16.16 4.92 3.75
CA ALA A 68 -16.91 4.79 2.51
C ALA A 68 -16.00 4.97 1.28
N ARG A 69 -15.03 5.88 1.34
CA ARG A 69 -14.02 6.07 0.30
C ARG A 69 -13.16 4.82 0.13
N ALA A 70 -12.67 4.26 1.23
CA ALA A 70 -11.90 3.01 1.23
C ALA A 70 -12.73 1.84 0.64
N ARG A 71 -14.01 1.71 1.01
CA ARG A 71 -14.93 0.71 0.43
C ARG A 71 -15.10 0.90 -1.08
N ARG A 72 -15.23 2.14 -1.55
CA ARG A 72 -15.32 2.43 -2.98
C ARG A 72 -14.03 2.06 -3.71
N VAL A 73 -12.87 2.38 -3.14
CA VAL A 73 -11.57 1.98 -3.70
C VAL A 73 -11.46 0.46 -3.77
N SER A 74 -11.84 -0.26 -2.72
CA SER A 74 -11.91 -1.73 -2.70
C SER A 74 -12.84 -2.29 -3.79
N ALA A 75 -14.02 -1.68 -4.00
CA ALA A 75 -14.94 -2.09 -5.06
C ALA A 75 -14.39 -1.89 -6.49
N ILE A 76 -13.49 -0.92 -6.69
CA ILE A 76 -12.91 -0.59 -8.00
C ILE A 76 -11.61 -1.38 -8.27
N CYS A 77 -10.72 -1.42 -7.28
CA CYS A 77 -9.39 -2.03 -7.36
C CYS A 77 -9.38 -3.51 -6.95
N GLY A 78 -10.46 -3.99 -6.33
CA GLY A 78 -10.60 -5.33 -5.78
C GLY A 78 -10.32 -5.38 -4.26
N PRO A 79 -10.87 -6.39 -3.55
CA PRO A 79 -10.74 -6.50 -2.11
C PRO A 79 -9.28 -6.64 -1.64
N GLY A 80 -8.50 -7.45 -2.36
CA GLY A 80 -7.08 -7.68 -2.04
C GLY A 80 -6.19 -6.44 -2.18
N PHE A 81 -6.60 -5.40 -2.91
CA PHE A 81 -5.84 -4.15 -2.97
C PHE A 81 -5.87 -3.44 -1.61
N LEU A 82 -7.05 -3.30 -0.99
CA LEU A 82 -7.16 -2.54 0.26
C LEU A 82 -6.48 -3.27 1.43
N GLU A 83 -6.52 -4.61 1.45
CA GLU A 83 -5.83 -5.43 2.45
C GLU A 83 -4.30 -5.29 2.39
N GLN A 84 -3.77 -5.03 1.20
CA GLN A 84 -2.33 -4.88 0.95
C GLN A 84 -1.96 -3.45 0.57
N ALA A 85 -2.78 -2.48 0.95
CA ALA A 85 -2.52 -1.07 0.74
C ALA A 85 -2.22 -0.36 2.05
N LEU A 86 -1.22 0.53 1.99
CA LEU A 86 -0.89 1.46 3.05
C LEU A 86 -1.59 2.80 2.77
N PRO A 87 -2.47 3.28 3.66
CA PRO A 87 -2.99 4.63 3.57
C PRO A 87 -1.86 5.64 3.84
N ILE A 88 -1.80 6.69 3.03
CA ILE A 88 -0.87 7.80 3.21
C ILE A 88 -1.64 9.12 3.24
N GLU A 89 -1.15 10.05 4.05
CA GLU A 89 -1.65 11.42 4.12
C GLU A 89 -0.51 12.31 4.61
N ILE A 90 -0.01 13.18 3.73
CA ILE A 90 1.10 14.09 4.03
C ILE A 90 0.84 15.43 3.36
N GLU A 91 0.94 16.50 4.15
CA GLU A 91 0.91 17.88 3.68
C GLU A 91 2.24 18.58 4.01
N ARG A 92 2.90 19.16 3.00
CA ARG A 92 4.13 19.97 3.16
C ARG A 92 4.24 21.02 2.06
N ASN A 93 4.66 22.23 2.42
CA ASN A 93 4.93 23.33 1.48
C ASN A 93 3.74 23.64 0.54
N GLY A 94 2.50 23.52 1.03
CA GLY A 94 1.29 23.72 0.20
C GLY A 94 1.03 22.60 -0.81
N LEU A 95 1.74 21.47 -0.69
CA LEU A 95 1.48 20.23 -1.42
C LEU A 95 0.83 19.24 -0.46
N HIS A 96 -0.28 18.67 -0.86
CA HIS A 96 -1.00 17.66 -0.09
C HIS A 96 -1.11 16.38 -0.93
N LEU A 97 -0.65 15.25 -0.39
CA LEU A 97 -0.75 13.94 -1.01
C LEU A 97 -1.44 12.99 -0.05
N TRP A 98 -2.53 12.40 -0.51
CA TRP A 98 -3.27 11.40 0.24
C TRP A 98 -3.71 10.24 -0.66
N GLY A 99 -4.10 9.13 -0.04
CA GLY A 99 -4.63 7.96 -0.73
C GLY A 99 -3.99 6.66 -0.28
N TRP A 100 -3.88 5.70 -1.19
CA TRP A 100 -3.47 4.33 -0.90
C TRP A 100 -2.34 3.87 -1.80
N VAL A 101 -1.34 3.26 -1.18
CA VAL A 101 -0.11 2.80 -1.83
C VAL A 101 0.02 1.31 -1.57
N GLY A 102 0.05 0.50 -2.62
CA GLY A 102 0.18 -0.95 -2.51
C GLY A 102 1.55 -1.34 -1.96
N LEU A 103 1.55 -2.30 -1.05
CA LEU A 103 2.78 -2.89 -0.52
C LEU A 103 3.60 -3.53 -1.65
N PRO A 104 4.93 -3.64 -1.50
CA PRO A 104 5.78 -4.28 -2.51
C PRO A 104 5.40 -5.75 -2.80
N THR A 105 4.77 -6.42 -1.82
CA THR A 105 4.20 -7.77 -1.94
C THR A 105 3.01 -7.81 -2.91
N PHE A 106 2.21 -6.74 -2.99
CA PHE A 106 1.09 -6.59 -3.92
C PHE A 106 1.51 -5.91 -5.21
N SER A 107 2.28 -6.62 -6.01
CA SER A 107 2.76 -6.13 -7.30
C SER A 107 1.98 -6.72 -8.48
N ARG A 108 1.93 -5.96 -9.58
CA ARG A 108 1.23 -6.36 -10.82
C ARG A 108 2.22 -6.62 -11.94
N SER A 109 1.84 -7.49 -12.86
CA SER A 109 2.57 -7.72 -14.11
C SER A 109 2.35 -6.61 -15.14
N GLN A 110 1.27 -5.83 -14.99
CA GLN A 110 0.93 -4.69 -15.84
C GLN A 110 0.65 -3.46 -14.98
N ALA A 111 0.73 -2.27 -15.59
CA ALA A 111 0.38 -1.00 -14.95
C ALA A 111 -1.14 -0.74 -14.98
N ASP A 112 -1.94 -1.70 -14.51
CA ASP A 112 -3.40 -1.64 -14.53
C ASP A 112 -3.98 -0.84 -13.34
N LEU A 113 -3.41 -1.02 -12.15
CA LEU A 113 -3.86 -0.36 -10.90
C LEU A 113 -3.00 0.86 -10.53
N GLN A 114 -2.84 1.78 -11.48
CA GLN A 114 -2.09 3.03 -11.27
C GLN A 114 -3.00 4.23 -11.52
N TYR A 115 -3.54 4.76 -10.43
CA TYR A 115 -4.44 5.90 -10.45
C TYR A 115 -3.79 7.07 -9.72
N PHE A 116 -3.58 8.16 -10.44
CA PHE A 116 -3.05 9.40 -9.90
C PHE A 116 -3.97 10.55 -10.29
N PHE A 117 -4.34 11.37 -9.31
CA PHE A 117 -5.24 12.50 -9.49
C PHE A 117 -4.53 13.79 -9.07
N VAL A 118 -4.68 14.85 -9.85
CA VAL A 118 -4.23 16.21 -9.50
C VAL A 118 -5.45 17.10 -9.42
N ASN A 119 -5.76 17.65 -8.24
CA ASN A 119 -6.94 18.50 -8.00
C ASN A 119 -8.23 17.88 -8.56
N GLY A 120 -8.42 16.57 -8.36
CA GLY A 120 -9.59 15.81 -8.84
C GLY A 120 -9.56 15.40 -10.32
N ARG A 121 -8.49 15.68 -11.07
CA ARG A 121 -8.33 15.23 -12.47
C ARG A 121 -7.43 14.00 -12.55
N ALA A 122 -7.84 12.95 -13.27
CA ALA A 122 -6.98 11.81 -13.55
C ALA A 122 -5.81 12.21 -14.47
N VAL A 123 -4.58 11.99 -14.03
CA VAL A 123 -3.35 12.39 -14.73
C VAL A 123 -2.43 11.19 -14.93
N ARG A 124 -1.76 11.14 -16.07
CA ARG A 124 -0.75 10.14 -16.46
C ARG A 124 0.52 10.84 -16.90
N ASP A 125 1.20 11.48 -15.95
CA ASP A 125 2.43 12.21 -16.21
C ASP A 125 3.68 11.31 -15.99
N LYS A 126 4.69 11.52 -16.84
CA LYS A 126 5.96 10.80 -16.80
C LYS A 126 6.76 11.13 -15.55
N LEU A 127 6.68 12.38 -15.07
CA LEU A 127 7.37 12.82 -13.86
C LEU A 127 6.89 12.05 -12.64
N VAL A 128 5.57 11.95 -12.47
CA VAL A 128 4.93 11.18 -11.40
C VAL A 128 5.29 9.70 -11.53
N ALA A 129 5.14 9.12 -12.72
CA ALA A 129 5.48 7.71 -12.95
C ALA A 129 6.96 7.41 -12.63
N HIS A 130 7.87 8.35 -12.91
CA HIS A 130 9.28 8.24 -12.55
C HIS A 130 9.50 8.33 -11.03
N ALA A 131 8.87 9.30 -10.35
CA ALA A 131 8.96 9.46 -8.90
C ALA A 131 8.51 8.20 -8.15
N VAL A 132 7.35 7.66 -8.51
CA VAL A 132 6.82 6.43 -7.90
C VAL A 132 7.75 5.25 -8.20
N ARG A 133 8.16 5.05 -9.46
CA ARG A 133 9.07 3.94 -9.79
C ARG A 133 10.39 4.02 -9.02
N GLN A 134 10.93 5.22 -8.84
CA GLN A 134 12.14 5.43 -8.06
C GLN A 134 11.95 5.10 -6.57
N ALA A 135 10.81 5.46 -5.99
CA ALA A 135 10.50 5.14 -4.58
C ALA A 135 10.40 3.62 -4.34
N TYR A 136 9.94 2.87 -5.33
CA TYR A 136 9.80 1.41 -5.26
C TYR A 136 11.05 0.63 -5.69
N ARG A 137 12.10 1.30 -6.18
CA ARG A 137 13.25 0.65 -6.84
C ARG A 137 13.94 -0.38 -5.94
N ASP A 138 14.05 -0.10 -4.66
CA ASP A 138 14.79 -0.94 -3.71
C ASP A 138 13.94 -2.10 -3.17
N VAL A 139 12.62 -1.98 -3.26
CA VAL A 139 11.66 -2.93 -2.66
C VAL A 139 10.94 -3.81 -3.69
N LEU A 140 10.95 -3.42 -4.97
CA LEU A 140 10.19 -4.07 -6.04
C LEU A 140 11.11 -4.78 -7.03
N PHE A 141 10.76 -6.01 -7.41
CA PHE A 141 11.50 -6.77 -8.41
C PHE A 141 11.39 -6.16 -9.82
N ASN A 142 12.42 -6.33 -10.64
CA ASN A 142 12.45 -5.84 -12.02
C ASN A 142 11.29 -6.41 -12.86
N GLY A 143 10.59 -5.52 -13.59
CA GLY A 143 9.45 -5.91 -14.45
C GLY A 143 8.12 -6.08 -13.71
N ARG A 144 8.07 -5.73 -12.42
CA ARG A 144 6.81 -5.57 -11.67
C ARG A 144 6.40 -4.10 -11.62
N HIS A 145 5.10 -3.89 -11.48
CA HIS A 145 4.49 -2.58 -11.40
C HIS A 145 3.89 -2.35 -10.01
N PRO A 146 4.18 -1.19 -9.38
CA PRO A 146 3.53 -0.81 -8.14
C PRO A 146 2.05 -0.50 -8.40
N THR A 147 1.24 -0.70 -7.38
CA THR A 147 -0.19 -0.38 -7.39
C THR A 147 -0.44 0.79 -6.47
N PHE A 148 -1.25 1.76 -6.89
CA PHE A 148 -1.54 2.92 -6.07
C PHE A 148 -2.78 3.67 -6.56
N VAL A 149 -3.44 4.33 -5.61
CA VAL A 149 -4.54 5.27 -5.82
C VAL A 149 -4.20 6.53 -5.04
N LEU A 150 -3.66 7.53 -5.72
CA LEU A 150 -3.08 8.72 -5.10
C LEU A 150 -3.80 9.98 -5.56
N PHE A 151 -4.05 10.87 -4.60
CA PHE A 151 -4.68 12.16 -4.79
C PHE A 151 -3.69 13.24 -4.37
N PHE A 152 -3.34 14.09 -5.32
CA PHE A 152 -2.39 15.17 -5.15
C PHE A 152 -3.12 16.51 -5.29
N GLU A 153 -3.00 17.31 -4.25
CA GLU A 153 -3.57 18.64 -4.14
C GLU A 153 -2.45 19.66 -4.10
N VAL A 154 -2.57 20.66 -4.96
CA VAL A 154 -1.57 21.71 -5.16
C VAL A 154 -2.25 22.96 -5.67
N ASP A 155 -1.66 24.13 -5.43
CA ASP A 155 -2.12 25.39 -5.99
C ASP A 155 -2.37 25.27 -7.50
N PRO A 156 -3.61 25.52 -7.99
CA PRO A 156 -3.93 25.53 -9.41
C PRO A 156 -3.03 26.44 -10.24
N ALA A 157 -2.46 27.51 -9.67
CA ALA A 157 -1.53 28.39 -10.37
C ALA A 157 -0.15 27.74 -10.62
N ALA A 158 0.18 26.68 -9.88
CA ALA A 158 1.43 25.93 -10.03
C ALA A 158 1.33 24.76 -11.03
N VAL A 159 0.14 24.51 -11.60
CA VAL A 159 -0.11 23.40 -12.54
C VAL A 159 -0.75 23.90 -13.83
N ASP A 160 -0.08 23.67 -14.95
CA ASP A 160 -0.64 23.87 -16.28
C ASP A 160 -1.28 22.58 -16.80
N VAL A 161 -2.60 22.62 -16.98
CA VAL A 161 -3.43 21.51 -17.46
C VAL A 161 -3.61 21.56 -18.99
N ASN A 162 -3.25 22.68 -19.64
CA ASN A 162 -3.48 22.92 -21.06
C ASN A 162 -2.32 22.43 -21.95
N VAL A 163 -1.76 21.27 -21.63
CA VAL A 163 -0.57 20.73 -22.33
C VAL A 163 -0.89 19.61 -23.32
N HIS A 164 -1.99 18.88 -23.14
CA HIS A 164 -2.38 17.76 -24.01
C HIS A 164 -3.85 17.87 -24.45
N PRO A 165 -4.24 17.51 -25.69
CA PRO A 165 -5.63 17.59 -26.16
C PRO A 165 -6.63 16.84 -25.28
N THR A 166 -6.23 15.69 -24.74
CA THR A 166 -7.05 14.87 -23.83
C THR A 166 -6.91 15.26 -22.36
N LYS A 167 -6.08 16.26 -22.03
CA LYS A 167 -5.81 16.74 -20.67
C LYS A 167 -5.35 15.64 -19.69
N HIS A 168 -4.71 14.59 -20.22
CA HIS A 168 -4.17 13.49 -19.41
C HIS A 168 -2.79 13.80 -18.83
N GLU A 169 -2.06 14.74 -19.43
CA GLU A 169 -0.76 15.19 -18.96
C GLU A 169 -0.92 16.58 -18.37
N VAL A 170 -0.09 16.89 -17.37
CA VAL A 170 -0.03 18.21 -16.74
C VAL A 170 1.44 18.63 -16.64
N ARG A 171 1.69 19.93 -16.66
CA ARG A 171 3.03 20.47 -16.44
C ARG A 171 3.04 21.24 -15.13
N PHE A 172 3.84 20.76 -14.19
CA PHE A 172 4.12 21.47 -12.95
C PHE A 172 5.11 22.60 -13.20
N ARG A 173 4.88 23.77 -12.60
CA ARG A 173 5.81 24.90 -12.62
C ARG A 173 7.16 24.50 -12.01
N ASP A 174 7.13 23.87 -10.85
CA ASP A 174 8.29 23.36 -10.13
C ASP A 174 8.31 21.82 -10.10
N GLY A 175 8.48 21.21 -11.28
CA GLY A 175 8.44 19.75 -11.41
C GLY A 175 9.43 19.00 -10.51
N ARG A 176 10.63 19.56 -10.28
CA ARG A 176 11.62 18.93 -9.39
C ARG A 176 11.12 18.85 -7.94
N MET A 177 10.50 19.92 -7.44
CA MET A 177 9.94 19.94 -6.08
C MET A 177 8.84 18.89 -5.93
N VAL A 178 7.96 18.78 -6.92
CA VAL A 178 6.89 17.77 -6.93
C VAL A 178 7.49 16.35 -6.98
N HIS A 179 8.50 16.13 -7.82
CA HIS A 179 9.19 14.82 -7.90
C HIS A 179 9.82 14.43 -6.57
N ASP A 180 10.62 15.32 -5.97
CA ASP A 180 11.31 15.08 -4.70
C ASP A 180 10.31 14.86 -3.55
N PHE A 181 9.18 15.59 -3.54
CA PHE A 181 8.10 15.42 -2.57
C PHE A 181 7.41 14.05 -2.70
N LEU A 182 7.03 13.66 -3.92
CA LEU A 182 6.40 12.36 -4.17
C LEU A 182 7.36 11.20 -3.84
N TYR A 183 8.59 11.27 -4.33
CA TYR A 183 9.61 10.27 -4.05
C TYR A 183 9.87 10.15 -2.55
N GLY A 184 10.14 11.27 -1.86
CA GLY A 184 10.47 11.28 -0.44
C GLY A 184 9.33 10.79 0.44
N THR A 185 8.08 11.12 0.08
CA THR A 185 6.88 10.65 0.80
C THR A 185 6.72 9.14 0.67
N LEU A 186 6.75 8.63 -0.57
CA LEU A 186 6.56 7.21 -0.83
C LEU A 186 7.72 6.36 -0.31
N TYR A 187 8.96 6.83 -0.46
CA TYR A 187 10.14 6.13 0.04
C TYR A 187 10.11 5.97 1.56
N ARG A 188 9.71 7.02 2.30
CA ARG A 188 9.54 6.94 3.76
C ARG A 188 8.39 6.02 4.16
N ALA A 189 7.24 6.17 3.52
CA ALA A 189 6.07 5.35 3.79
C ALA A 189 6.35 3.85 3.57
N LEU A 190 7.13 3.50 2.54
CA LEU A 190 7.54 2.12 2.27
C LEU A 190 8.66 1.64 3.21
N GLY A 191 9.58 2.52 3.61
CA GLY A 191 10.68 2.19 4.52
C GLY A 191 10.22 1.91 5.96
N ASP A 192 9.14 2.54 6.40
CA ASP A 192 8.53 2.29 7.72
C ASP A 192 7.83 0.92 7.79
N VAL A 193 7.45 0.34 6.64
CA VAL A 193 6.88 -1.01 6.58
C VAL A 193 7.99 -2.05 6.60
N ARG A 194 8.42 -2.43 7.81
CA ARG A 194 9.34 -3.56 7.98
C ARG A 194 8.67 -4.89 7.60
N PRO A 195 9.38 -5.83 6.95
CA PRO A 195 8.86 -7.16 6.55
C PRO A 195 8.30 -7.99 7.73
N GLU A 196 8.75 -7.68 8.93
CA GLU A 196 8.43 -8.35 10.19
C GLU A 196 6.94 -8.17 10.57
N ASN A 197 6.33 -7.04 10.18
CA ASN A 197 4.94 -6.73 10.51
C ASN A 197 3.92 -7.57 9.71
N HIS A 198 4.33 -8.21 8.62
CA HIS A 198 3.46 -9.08 7.80
C HIS A 198 3.63 -10.58 8.10
N LEU A 199 4.60 -10.97 8.92
CA LEU A 199 4.74 -12.34 9.43
C LEU A 199 3.98 -12.58 10.75
N GLY A 200 3.22 -11.59 11.24
CA GLY A 200 2.38 -11.64 12.45
C GLY A 200 1.15 -12.55 12.37
N GLY A 201 1.26 -13.65 11.63
CA GLY A 201 0.33 -14.77 11.59
C GLY A 201 1.01 -16.09 11.99
N SER A 202 2.12 -16.07 12.73
CA SER A 202 2.50 -17.26 13.50
C SER A 202 1.59 -17.32 14.72
N VAL A 203 0.53 -18.12 14.61
CA VAL A 203 -0.19 -18.63 15.79
C VAL A 203 0.89 -19.05 16.80
N PRO A 204 0.88 -18.57 18.05
CA PRO A 204 1.77 -19.13 19.05
C PRO A 204 1.38 -20.60 19.14
N VAL A 205 2.22 -21.49 18.62
CA VAL A 205 2.11 -22.91 18.91
C VAL A 205 2.37 -22.99 20.40
N VAL A 206 1.30 -22.99 21.18
CA VAL A 206 1.36 -23.32 22.60
C VAL A 206 2.00 -24.71 22.61
N ALA A 207 3.25 -24.76 23.05
CA ALA A 207 3.92 -26.03 23.24
C ALA A 207 3.12 -26.78 24.31
N GLU A 208 2.31 -27.74 23.89
CA GLU A 208 1.73 -28.70 24.81
C GLU A 208 2.87 -29.38 25.55
N THR A 209 2.97 -29.08 26.84
CA THR A 209 3.90 -29.74 27.75
C THR A 209 3.49 -31.21 27.82
N ARG A 210 4.15 -32.05 27.03
CA ARG A 210 4.01 -33.51 27.17
C ARG A 210 4.64 -33.91 28.49
N PRO A 211 3.93 -34.61 29.39
CA PRO A 211 4.51 -35.11 30.62
C PRO A 211 5.61 -36.14 30.27
N SER A 212 6.84 -35.87 30.69
CA SER A 212 7.96 -36.80 30.62
C SER A 212 8.24 -37.38 32.00
N GLY A 213 8.45 -38.69 32.09
CA GLY A 213 8.67 -39.40 33.34
C GLY A 213 8.18 -40.85 33.28
N PRO A 214 8.33 -41.63 34.37
CA PRO A 214 8.01 -43.07 34.39
C PRO A 214 6.53 -43.40 34.16
N GLU A 215 5.61 -42.43 34.24
CA GLU A 215 4.20 -42.62 33.84
C GLU A 215 3.98 -42.55 32.31
N ALA A 216 4.98 -42.08 31.54
CA ALA A 216 4.97 -42.06 30.07
C ALA A 216 5.69 -43.27 29.43
N GLY A 217 6.08 -44.28 30.23
CA GLY A 217 6.61 -45.56 29.73
C GLY A 217 8.10 -45.56 29.36
N GLU A 218 8.89 -44.55 29.75
CA GLU A 218 10.35 -44.56 29.57
C GLU A 218 11.03 -45.48 30.60
N PHE A 219 11.54 -46.62 30.13
CA PHE A 219 12.39 -47.52 30.91
C PHE A 219 13.85 -47.09 30.79
N GLY A 220 14.49 -46.81 31.93
CA GLY A 220 15.91 -46.46 32.00
C GLY A 220 16.82 -47.63 31.60
N PRO A 221 17.99 -47.37 30.96
CA PRO A 221 18.93 -48.42 30.62
C PRO A 221 19.64 -48.95 31.87
N GLN A 222 19.65 -50.28 31.99
CA GLN A 222 20.38 -51.03 33.00
C GLN A 222 21.88 -51.08 32.66
N GLY A 223 22.73 -50.93 33.70
CA GLY A 223 24.00 -51.66 33.83
C GLY A 223 25.23 -51.18 33.07
N GLU A 224 26.11 -50.49 33.82
CA GLU A 224 27.58 -50.62 33.86
C GLU A 224 28.40 -50.89 32.58
N MET A 225 29.32 -49.96 32.26
CA MET A 225 30.75 -50.17 32.59
C MET A 225 31.57 -48.88 32.38
N ARG A 226 32.42 -48.58 33.36
CA ARG A 226 33.43 -47.51 33.33
C ARG A 226 34.74 -48.08 32.79
N LEU A 227 35.41 -47.37 31.88
CA LEU A 227 36.85 -47.51 31.67
C LEU A 227 37.51 -46.13 31.56
N ALA A 228 38.65 -46.00 32.25
CA ALA A 228 39.31 -44.76 32.62
C ALA A 228 40.31 -44.22 31.58
N ASN A 229 40.63 -42.92 31.76
CA ASN A 229 41.88 -42.19 31.54
C ASN A 229 42.72 -42.41 30.26
N ASN A 230 42.95 -41.30 29.54
CA ASN A 230 44.27 -40.63 29.47
C ASN A 230 44.08 -39.24 28.81
N VAL A 231 44.32 -38.15 29.54
CA VAL A 231 45.58 -37.37 29.56
C VAL A 231 45.92 -36.74 28.20
N LEU A 232 45.75 -35.42 28.10
CA LEU A 232 46.82 -34.51 27.67
C LEU A 232 46.49 -33.08 28.13
N GLU A 233 47.50 -32.51 28.76
CA GLU A 233 47.50 -31.32 29.60
C GLU A 233 48.19 -30.16 28.86
N GLN A 234 47.97 -28.95 29.41
CA GLN A 234 48.81 -27.73 29.36
C GLN A 234 48.38 -26.58 28.42
N PRO A 235 48.72 -25.31 28.77
CA PRO A 235 48.60 -24.69 30.09
C PRO A 235 48.01 -23.24 30.00
N GLN A 236 47.72 -22.67 31.18
CA GLN A 236 47.19 -21.32 31.39
C GLN A 236 48.26 -20.23 31.24
N GLY A 237 47.83 -19.04 30.78
CA GLY A 237 48.57 -17.78 30.89
C GLY A 237 47.60 -16.60 31.08
N GLU A 238 47.69 -15.95 32.24
CA GLU A 238 46.90 -14.79 32.68
C GLU A 238 47.42 -13.44 32.13
N PRO A 239 46.67 -12.33 32.29
CA PRO A 239 46.68 -11.19 31.38
C PRO A 239 47.66 -10.08 31.75
N PHE A 240 48.13 -9.31 30.76
CA PHE A 240 48.90 -8.08 30.96
C PHE A 240 48.22 -6.86 30.34
N SER A 241 47.91 -5.89 31.21
CA SER A 241 47.46 -4.53 30.93
C SER A 241 48.50 -3.71 30.17
N ARG A 242 48.06 -2.80 29.30
CA ARG A 242 48.87 -1.69 28.76
C ARG A 242 48.18 -0.33 29.00
N PRO A 243 48.93 0.72 29.38
CA PRO A 243 48.37 2.04 29.66
C PRO A 243 48.23 2.90 28.40
N ALA A 244 47.40 3.94 28.54
CA ALA A 244 47.17 4.99 27.56
C ALA A 244 48.28 6.06 27.56
N ALA A 245 48.59 6.62 26.39
CA ALA A 245 49.04 8.01 26.20
C ALA A 245 49.07 8.36 24.70
N GLY A 246 48.61 9.57 24.34
CA GLY A 246 49.00 10.22 23.09
C GLY A 246 47.88 10.94 22.35
N GLY A 247 47.63 12.20 22.71
CA GLY A 247 46.59 13.05 22.15
C GLY A 247 46.74 13.43 20.67
N GLY A 248 45.60 13.78 20.09
CA GLY A 248 45.49 14.42 18.77
C GLY A 248 44.18 15.21 18.73
N ALA A 249 44.28 16.52 18.93
CA ALA A 249 43.17 17.44 18.95
C ALA A 249 42.56 17.65 17.55
N GLY A 250 41.23 17.57 17.46
CA GLY A 250 40.46 17.92 16.28
C GLY A 250 39.10 18.45 16.71
N SER A 251 38.99 19.78 16.79
CA SER A 251 37.76 20.52 17.10
C SER A 251 36.72 20.33 16.00
N GLY A 252 35.70 19.51 16.26
CA GLY A 252 34.48 19.42 15.45
C GLY A 252 33.25 19.69 16.33
N TYR A 253 32.49 20.74 16.00
CA TYR A 253 31.24 21.09 16.67
C TYR A 253 30.22 19.95 16.51
N GLN A 254 29.83 19.33 17.62
CA GLN A 254 28.83 18.27 17.68
C GLN A 254 27.46 18.90 17.98
N TYR A 255 26.59 19.01 16.98
CA TYR A 255 25.18 19.36 17.18
C TYR A 255 24.45 18.15 17.80
N GLN A 256 23.99 18.31 19.03
CA GLN A 256 23.22 17.29 19.75
C GLN A 256 21.74 17.44 19.40
N TYR A 257 21.24 16.59 18.52
CA TYR A 257 19.81 16.50 18.18
C TYR A 257 19.09 15.68 19.25
N THR A 258 18.26 16.34 20.07
CA THR A 258 17.30 15.67 20.94
C THR A 258 15.93 15.64 20.25
N PRO A 259 15.42 14.46 19.83
CA PRO A 259 14.07 14.36 19.32
C PRO A 259 13.06 14.63 20.44
N ARG A 260 12.14 15.55 20.18
CA ARG A 260 10.99 15.84 21.04
C ARG A 260 9.96 14.71 20.90
N PRO A 261 9.47 14.08 21.98
CA PRO A 261 8.50 13.00 21.86
C PRO A 261 7.15 13.56 21.41
N THR A 262 6.76 13.28 20.18
CA THR A 262 5.37 13.38 19.72
C THR A 262 4.64 12.13 20.18
N ALA A 263 3.65 12.30 21.04
CA ALA A 263 2.70 11.25 21.39
C ALA A 263 1.81 10.95 20.16
N GLY A 264 2.29 10.07 19.29
CA GLY A 264 1.50 9.42 18.26
C GLY A 264 0.99 8.09 18.80
N VAL A 265 -0.31 7.84 18.63
CA VAL A 265 -0.89 6.52 18.92
C VAL A 265 -0.19 5.48 18.05
N PRO A 266 0.34 4.38 18.60
CA PRO A 266 1.09 3.39 17.83
C PRO A 266 0.22 2.76 16.74
N VAL A 267 0.80 2.60 15.54
CA VAL A 267 0.13 2.07 14.33
C VAL A 267 -0.57 0.73 14.55
N ALA A 268 -0.08 -0.07 15.51
CA ALA A 268 -0.69 -1.34 15.91
C ALA A 268 -2.10 -1.17 16.54
N GLU A 269 -2.33 -0.11 17.31
CA GLU A 269 -3.61 0.21 17.94
C GLU A 269 -4.65 0.66 16.90
N ALA A 270 -4.21 1.36 15.86
CA ALA A 270 -5.06 1.69 14.72
C ALA A 270 -5.47 0.43 13.95
N GLN A 271 -4.54 -0.50 13.72
CA GLN A 271 -4.82 -1.75 13.01
C GLN A 271 -5.72 -2.72 13.81
N SER A 272 -5.64 -2.75 15.14
CA SER A 272 -6.52 -3.56 15.99
C SER A 272 -7.94 -3.01 16.07
N ALA A 273 -8.11 -1.68 16.16
CA ALA A 273 -9.42 -1.04 16.12
C ALA A 273 -10.17 -1.31 14.82
N TYR A 274 -9.46 -1.40 13.69
CA TYR A 274 -10.05 -1.82 12.42
C TYR A 274 -10.42 -3.31 12.39
N ARG A 275 -9.68 -4.20 13.06
CA ARG A 275 -10.01 -5.65 13.09
C ARG A 275 -11.22 -5.97 13.95
N GLU A 276 -11.37 -5.35 15.12
CA GLU A 276 -12.52 -5.58 16.00
C GLU A 276 -13.85 -5.12 15.38
N PHE A 277 -13.83 -4.11 14.51
CA PHE A 277 -15.02 -3.56 13.86
C PHE A 277 -15.59 -4.43 12.72
N PHE A 278 -14.80 -5.36 12.17
CA PHE A 278 -15.22 -6.29 11.11
C PHE A 278 -15.48 -7.71 11.63
N ALA A 279 -15.54 -7.92 12.94
CA ALA A 279 -16.04 -9.16 13.49
C ALA A 279 -17.52 -9.36 13.09
N PRO A 280 -17.92 -10.57 12.62
CA PRO A 280 -19.32 -10.84 12.31
C PRO A 280 -20.17 -10.67 13.57
N LEU A 281 -21.29 -9.95 13.45
CA LEU A 281 -22.23 -9.75 14.55
C LEU A 281 -22.70 -11.12 15.08
N PRO A 282 -22.79 -11.32 16.42
CA PRO A 282 -23.32 -12.55 16.98
C PRO A 282 -24.76 -12.73 16.49
N SER A 283 -25.03 -13.86 15.83
CA SER A 283 -26.35 -14.16 15.30
C SER A 283 -27.36 -14.24 16.44
N ALA A 284 -28.33 -13.32 16.46
CA ALA A 284 -29.48 -13.43 17.35
C ALA A 284 -30.28 -14.68 16.96
N ALA A 285 -30.40 -15.63 17.89
CA ALA A 285 -31.28 -16.77 17.75
C ALA A 285 -32.74 -16.29 17.66
N PRO A 286 -33.60 -16.91 16.82
CA PRO A 286 -34.98 -16.48 16.70
C PRO A 286 -35.77 -16.84 17.97
N GLU A 287 -36.20 -15.82 18.71
CA GLU A 287 -37.22 -15.98 19.76
C GLU A 287 -38.54 -16.38 19.10
N SER A 288 -39.02 -17.58 19.43
CA SER A 288 -40.36 -18.07 19.13
C SER A 288 -41.39 -17.23 19.89
N LEU A 289 -42.26 -16.52 19.16
CA LEU A 289 -43.38 -15.79 19.74
C LEU A 289 -44.43 -16.79 20.29
N PRO A 290 -44.96 -16.57 21.52
CA PRO A 290 -46.09 -17.31 22.06
C PRO A 290 -47.44 -16.91 21.45
#